data_AF-A0A1E5T934-F1
#
_entry.id   AF-A0A1E5T934-F1
#
_cell.length_a   1.000
_cell.length_b   1.000
_cell.length_c   1.000
_cell.angle_alpha   90.00
_cell.angle_beta   90.00
_cell.angle_gamma   90.00
#
_symmetry.space_group_name_H-M   'P 1'
#
loop_
_entity.id
_entity.type
_entity.pdbx_description
1 polymer ?
#
loop_
_entity_poly.entity_id
_entity_poly.type
_entity_poly.pdbx_seq_one_letter_code
_entity_poly.pdbx_strand_id
1 'polypeptide(L)'
;MTNLNKLYTLYDVHLQKEQEVLKDLLINHLPKEYTSKVILKLANDNITVDSQTVRNTKGGISKNILVFNAIIEIAKVYKDISNRLKKNLQTTDLKNNKKQ
;
A
#
# COMPACT_ATOMS: atom_id res chain seq x y z
N MET A 1 12.51 -7.13 -0.55
CA MET A 1 11.93 -7.42 0.78
C MET A 1 11.69 -6.10 1.50
N THR A 2 10.53 -5.86 2.14
CA THR A 2 10.30 -4.61 2.92
C THR A 2 10.94 -4.75 4.28
N ASN A 3 11.75 -3.77 4.72
CA ASN A 3 12.22 -3.72 6.10
C ASN A 3 11.39 -2.70 6.87
N LEU A 4 10.34 -3.19 7.54
CA LEU A 4 9.37 -2.34 8.25
C LEU A 4 10.03 -1.56 9.40
N ASN A 5 10.94 -2.18 10.15
CA ASN A 5 11.64 -1.49 11.24
C ASN A 5 12.46 -0.30 10.73
N LYS A 6 13.16 -0.46 9.58
CA LYS A 6 13.84 0.66 8.94
C LYS A 6 12.87 1.77 8.53
N LEU A 7 11.69 1.43 8.02
CA LEU A 7 10.67 2.42 7.66
C LEU A 7 10.13 3.15 8.89
N TYR A 8 9.87 2.44 9.99
CA TYR A 8 9.38 3.06 11.23
C TYR A 8 10.38 4.09 11.75
N THR A 9 11.66 3.73 11.81
CA THR A 9 12.72 4.67 12.22
C THR A 9 12.90 5.81 11.22
N LEU A 10 12.89 5.54 9.91
CA LEU A 10 13.15 6.54 8.88
C LEU A 10 12.07 7.63 8.80
N TYR A 11 10.83 7.26 9.09
CA TYR A 11 9.65 8.15 9.07
C TYR A 11 9.11 8.49 10.45
N ASP A 12 9.87 8.20 11.52
CA ASP A 12 9.53 8.59 12.90
C ASP A 12 8.18 8.03 13.41
N VAL A 13 7.85 6.80 12.98
CA VAL A 13 6.58 6.13 13.32
C VAL A 13 6.76 5.33 14.61
N HIS A 14 6.42 5.95 15.74
CA HIS A 14 6.61 5.35 17.07
C HIS A 14 5.37 4.68 17.65
N LEU A 15 4.17 5.12 17.24
CA LEU A 15 2.94 4.59 17.80
C LEU A 15 2.66 3.20 17.23
N GLN A 16 2.41 2.22 18.12
CA GLN A 16 2.11 0.84 17.72
C GLN A 16 0.97 0.77 16.71
N LYS A 17 -0.11 1.54 16.93
CA LYS A 17 -1.25 1.61 16.01
C LYS A 17 -0.84 2.03 14.60
N GLU A 18 0.08 2.98 14.47
CA GLU A 18 0.55 3.45 13.16
C GLU A 18 1.46 2.42 12.48
N GLN A 19 2.31 1.76 13.27
CA GLN A 19 3.14 0.65 12.79
C GLN A 19 2.29 -0.51 12.26
N GLU A 20 1.21 -0.87 12.97
CA GLU A 20 0.27 -1.90 12.55
C GLU A 20 -0.44 -1.52 11.25
N VAL A 21 -0.90 -0.27 11.12
CA VAL A 21 -1.51 0.23 9.88
C VAL A 21 -0.52 0.18 8.71
N LEU A 22 0.72 0.61 8.94
CA LEU A 22 1.76 0.61 7.91
C LEU A 22 2.12 -0.82 7.47
N LYS A 23 2.25 -1.74 8.43
CA LYS A 23 2.46 -3.17 8.17
C LYS A 23 1.33 -3.75 7.33
N ASP A 24 0.08 -3.50 7.71
CA ASP A 24 -1.10 -3.98 6.99
C ASP A 24 -1.10 -3.49 5.53
N LEU A 25 -0.89 -2.19 5.32
CA LEU A 25 -0.87 -1.61 3.98
C LEU A 25 0.25 -2.20 3.10
N LEU A 26 1.48 -2.26 3.61
CA LEU A 26 2.64 -2.65 2.80
C LEU A 26 2.80 -4.16 2.58
N ILE A 27 2.17 -4.99 3.42
CA ILE A 27 2.26 -6.46 3.32
C ILE A 27 1.02 -7.06 2.67
N ASN A 28 -0.17 -6.63 3.08
CA ASN A 28 -1.42 -7.28 2.67
C ASN A 28 -2.07 -6.64 1.45
N HIS A 29 -1.81 -5.35 1.22
CA HIS A 29 -2.57 -4.55 0.26
C HIS A 29 -1.72 -3.90 -0.82
N LEU A 30 -0.39 -3.93 -0.71
CA LEU A 30 0.48 -3.44 -1.76
C LEU A 30 0.51 -4.44 -2.94
N PRO A 31 0.11 -4.04 -4.16
CA PRO A 31 0.09 -4.94 -5.31
C PRO A 31 1.50 -5.28 -5.81
N LYS A 32 1.63 -6.33 -6.63
CA LYS A 32 2.91 -6.76 -7.20
C LYS A 32 3.51 -5.68 -8.12
N GLU A 33 2.69 -5.07 -8.96
CA GLU A 33 3.08 -4.03 -9.91
C GLU A 33 3.14 -2.60 -9.30
N TYR A 34 3.22 -2.47 -7.97
CA TYR A 34 3.20 -1.16 -7.29
C TYR A 34 4.26 -0.19 -7.83
N THR A 35 5.45 -0.67 -8.18
CA THR A 35 6.54 0.19 -8.69
C THR A 35 6.10 0.98 -9.92
N SER A 36 5.53 0.31 -10.92
CA SER A 36 5.04 0.97 -12.14
C SER A 36 3.88 1.91 -11.85
N LYS A 37 3.01 1.54 -10.90
CA LYS A 37 1.88 2.40 -10.49
C LYS A 37 2.32 3.66 -9.76
N VAL A 38 3.34 3.56 -8.90
CA VAL A 38 3.94 4.72 -8.20
C VAL A 38 4.56 5.66 -9.22
N ILE A 39 5.34 5.14 -10.17
CA ILE A 39 5.96 5.92 -11.24
C ILE A 39 4.89 6.63 -12.06
N LEU A 40 3.86 5.90 -12.52
CA LEU A 40 2.77 6.48 -13.31
C LEU A 40 2.03 7.58 -12.55
N LYS A 41 1.74 7.36 -11.27
CA LYS A 41 1.07 8.35 -10.42
C LYS A 41 1.90 9.63 -10.31
N LEU A 42 3.18 9.51 -10.00
CA LEU A 42 4.07 10.67 -9.88
C LEU A 42 4.29 11.37 -11.22
N ALA A 43 4.34 10.62 -12.33
CA ALA A 43 4.44 11.19 -13.66
C ALA A 43 3.22 12.07 -14.02
N ASN A 44 2.01 11.69 -13.58
CA ASN A 44 0.82 12.53 -13.75
C ASN A 44 0.92 13.86 -12.99
N ASP A 45 1.72 13.91 -11.94
CA ASP A 45 2.02 15.12 -11.16
C ASP A 45 3.28 15.85 -11.67
N ASN A 46 3.77 15.51 -12.87
CA ASN A 46 5.02 15.99 -13.49
C ASN A 46 6.30 15.68 -12.69
N ILE A 47 6.26 14.64 -11.84
CA ILE A 47 7.40 14.18 -11.04
C ILE A 47 7.99 12.92 -11.68
N THR A 48 9.20 13.02 -12.20
CA THR A 48 9.92 11.88 -12.77
C THR A 48 10.73 11.16 -11.70
N VAL A 49 10.51 9.87 -11.53
CA VAL A 49 11.29 9.00 -10.64
C VAL A 49 11.59 7.67 -11.30
N ASP A 50 12.78 7.12 -11.02
CA ASP A 50 13.17 5.81 -11.52
C ASP A 50 12.71 4.68 -10.58
N SER A 51 12.72 3.46 -11.10
CA SER A 51 12.27 2.27 -10.36
C SER A 51 13.13 1.92 -9.15
N GLN A 52 14.43 2.24 -9.18
CA GLN A 52 15.34 2.01 -8.06
C GLN A 52 14.99 2.93 -6.90
N THR A 53 14.71 4.20 -7.16
CA THR A 53 14.24 5.15 -6.15
C THR A 53 13.00 4.63 -5.43
N VAL A 54 11.99 4.15 -6.16
CA VAL A 54 10.76 3.58 -5.57
C VAL A 54 11.06 2.37 -4.69
N ARG A 55 11.89 1.43 -5.18
CA ARG A 55 12.27 0.23 -4.40
C ARG A 55 13.08 0.58 -3.15
N ASN A 56 14.00 1.53 -3.26
CA ASN A 56 14.83 1.99 -2.14
C ASN A 56 13.99 2.65 -1.06
N THR A 57 13.05 3.52 -1.45
CA THR A 57 12.11 4.14 -0.52
C THR A 57 11.25 3.09 0.17
N LYS A 58 10.68 2.13 -0.56
CA LYS A 58 9.91 1.01 0.01
C LYS A 58 10.74 0.11 0.92
N GLY A 59 12.04 -0.01 0.65
CA GLY A 59 12.98 -0.79 1.46
C GLY A 59 13.50 -0.08 2.72
N GLY A 60 13.16 1.19 2.92
CA GLY A 60 13.75 2.01 3.99
C GLY A 60 15.24 2.27 3.79
N ILE A 61 15.71 2.27 2.53
CA ILE A 61 17.11 2.57 2.16
C ILE A 61 17.30 4.08 1.98
N SER A 62 16.31 4.75 1.39
CA SER A 62 16.35 6.20 1.13
C SER A 62 15.06 6.88 1.60
N LYS A 63 15.19 8.06 2.22
CA LYS A 63 14.05 8.89 2.61
C LYS A 63 13.59 9.71 1.41
N ASN A 64 12.39 9.42 0.91
CA ASN A 64 11.74 10.24 -0.11
C ASN A 64 10.24 10.26 0.19
N ILE A 65 9.78 11.35 0.80
CA ILE A 65 8.41 11.46 1.31
C ILE A 65 7.36 11.42 0.21
N LEU A 66 7.66 11.99 -0.97
CA LEU A 66 6.74 12.02 -2.11
C LEU A 66 6.50 10.59 -2.62
N VAL A 67 7.58 9.85 -2.82
CA VAL A 67 7.52 8.44 -3.25
C VAL A 67 6.86 7.57 -2.19
N PHE A 68 7.17 7.79 -0.92
CA PHE A 68 6.56 7.04 0.18
C PHE A 68 5.05 7.27 0.26
N ASN A 69 4.60 8.52 0.20
CA ASN A 69 3.17 8.86 0.18
C ASN A 69 2.46 8.21 -1.01
N ALA A 70 3.07 8.26 -2.21
CA ALA A 70 2.51 7.59 -3.39
C ALA A 70 2.39 6.06 -3.20
N ILE A 71 3.36 5.41 -2.56
CA ILE A 71 3.29 3.98 -2.21
C ILE A 71 2.10 3.72 -1.27
N ILE A 72 1.94 4.54 -0.22
CA ILE A 72 0.86 4.40 0.75
C ILE A 72 -0.51 4.60 0.11
N GLU A 73 -0.67 5.58 -0.77
CA GLU A 73 -1.92 5.82 -1.49
C GLU A 73 -2.32 4.63 -2.37
N ILE A 74 -1.37 4.04 -3.10
CA ILE A 74 -1.64 2.85 -3.90
C ILE A 74 -2.06 1.68 -3.01
N ALA A 75 -1.37 1.45 -1.88
CA ALA A 75 -1.77 0.39 -0.95
C ALA A 75 -3.19 0.61 -0.39
N LYS A 76 -3.57 1.85 -0.07
CA LYS A 76 -4.92 2.19 0.40
C LYS A 76 -5.99 1.87 -0.64
N VAL A 77 -5.77 2.24 -1.90
CA VAL A 77 -6.71 1.94 -2.99
C VAL A 77 -6.97 0.43 -3.11
N TYR A 78 -5.92 -0.39 -3.01
CA TYR A 78 -6.05 -1.84 -3.09
C TYR A 78 -6.69 -2.47 -1.85
N LYS A 79 -6.46 -1.90 -0.67
CA LYS A 79 -7.20 -2.26 0.55
C LYS A 79 -8.70 -2.04 0.37
N ASP A 80 -9.09 -0.88 -0.15
CA ASP A 80 -10.49 -0.55 -0.38
C ASP A 80 -11.14 -1.46 -1.42
N ILE A 81 -10.44 -1.77 -2.51
CA ILE A 81 -10.89 -2.74 -3.52
C ILE A 81 -11.07 -4.13 -2.86
N SER A 82 -10.08 -4.60 -2.10
CA SER A 82 -10.16 -5.89 -1.40
C SER A 82 -11.37 -5.95 -0.46
N ASN A 83 -11.60 -4.91 0.33
CA ASN A 83 -12.71 -4.83 1.27
C ASN A 83 -14.07 -4.83 0.55
N ARG A 84 -14.19 -4.09 -0.56
CA ARG A 84 -15.39 -4.09 -1.41
C ARG A 84 -15.69 -5.47 -1.98
N LEU A 85 -14.67 -6.17 -2.48
CA LEU A 85 -14.81 -7.53 -3.02
C LEU A 85 -15.25 -8.52 -1.93
N LYS A 86 -14.61 -8.49 -0.75
CA LYS A 86 -14.99 -9.35 0.38
C LYS A 86 -16.45 -9.13 0.79
N LYS A 87 -16.89 -7.88 0.88
CA LYS A 87 -18.28 -7.53 1.22
C LYS A 87 -19.27 -8.10 0.20
N ASN A 88 -18.98 -7.95 -1.09
CA ASN A 88 -19.85 -8.43 -2.16
C ASN A 88 -19.97 -9.97 -2.17
N LEU A 89 -18.86 -10.68 -1.91
CA LEU A 89 -18.86 -12.14 -1.80
C LEU A 89 -19.70 -12.62 -0.61
N GLN A 90 -19.50 -12.03 0.58
CA GLN A 90 -20.31 -12.36 1.77
C GLN A 90 -21.81 -12.11 1.58
N THR A 91 -22.18 -11.03 0.88
CA THR A 91 -23.60 -10.77 0.56
C THR A 91 -24.20 -11.77 -0.43
N THR A 92 -23.38 -12.44 -1.24
CA THR A 92 -23.85 -13.45 -2.20
C THR A 92 -24.15 -14.78 -1.49
N ASP A 93 -23.29 -15.17 -0.54
CA ASP A 93 -23.51 -16.37 0.29
C ASP A 93 -24.77 -16.26 1.16
N LEU A 94 -25.06 -15.07 1.69
CA LEU A 94 -26.29 -14.81 2.45
C LEU A 94 -27.57 -14.83 1.59
N LYS A 95 -27.48 -14.52 0.29
CA LYS A 95 -28.62 -14.57 -0.63
C LYS A 95 -28.92 -16.00 -1.09
N ASN A 96 -27.89 -16.84 -1.23
CA ASN A 96 -28.06 -18.24 -1.63
C ASN A 96 -28.59 -19.11 -0.49
N ASN A 97 -28.23 -18.82 0.77
CA ASN A 97 -28.76 -19.53 1.95
C ASN A 97 -30.19 -19.15 2.36
N LYS A 98 -30.80 -18.11 1.76
CA LYS A 98 -32.21 -17.73 2.01
C LYS A 98 -33.18 -18.28 0.95
N LYS A 99 -32.69 -19.08 0.00
CA LYS A 99 -33.49 -19.70 -1.08
C LYS A 99 -33.62 -21.23 -0.95
N GLN A 100 -33.24 -21.79 0.20
CA GLN A 100 -33.54 -23.16 0.60
C GLN A 100 -34.48 -23.13 1.79
#